data_AF-A0A6C0QX18-F1
#
_entry.id   AF-A0A6C0QX18-F1
#
_cell.length_a   1.000
_cell.length_b   1.000
_cell.length_c   1.000
_cell.angle_alpha   90.00
_cell.angle_beta   90.00
_cell.angle_gamma   90.00
#
_symmetry.space_group_name_H-M   'P 1'
#
loop_
_entity.id
_entity.type
_entity.pdbx_description
1 polymer ?
#
loop_
_entity_poly.entity_id
_entity_poly.type
_entity_poly.pdbx_seq_one_letter_code
_entity_poly.pdbx_strand_id
1 'polypeptide(L)'
;MSQLIPTHSNENGNLLVSGRDLHEFLEVGTRYNDWFKRMVEYGFVENVDYIEVTQKRVTSHGREHDMVDHHIKIEMAKEISMIQRNDKGKQARQYFLDLERKWNSPEMVIKRAHEYLEQKVAALTTDKFVLTQQVNELQPKASYYDMVLQNKSLLSVSKIAKDYGMSAIAFNQKLHELKVQYKQGDIWLLYAKYQDKGYTQTTTHVIDAEKSKVNTKWTQKGRLFIYDLLKKEGILPVIERESDRSRKSNRRYGSGSSSRSGKTHPGTIVYSRR
;
A
#
# COMPACT_ATOMS: atom_id res chain seq x y z
N MET A 1 -28.98 24.82 18.94
CA MET A 1 -28.84 26.11 18.23
C MET A 1 -29.15 25.85 16.77
N SER A 2 -30.14 26.55 16.21
CA SER A 2 -30.45 26.49 14.78
C SER A 2 -29.30 27.08 13.95
N GLN A 3 -28.99 26.44 12.83
CA GLN A 3 -28.02 26.96 11.86
C GLN A 3 -28.66 28.14 11.13
N LEU A 4 -28.10 29.35 11.27
CA LEU A 4 -28.62 30.56 10.63
C LEU A 4 -28.27 30.63 9.15
N ILE A 5 -27.02 30.28 8.80
CA ILE A 5 -26.52 30.22 7.43
C ILE A 5 -25.80 28.88 7.24
N PRO A 6 -26.14 28.08 6.21
CA PRO A 6 -25.44 26.82 5.92
C PRO A 6 -23.94 27.01 5.72
N THR A 7 -23.14 26.08 6.26
CA THR A 7 -21.68 26.04 6.08
C THR A 7 -21.23 24.64 5.72
N HIS A 8 -20.18 24.54 4.92
CA HIS A 8 -19.56 23.28 4.51
C HIS A 8 -18.05 23.35 4.70
N SER A 9 -17.43 22.22 5.04
CA SER A 9 -15.97 22.11 5.14
C SER A 9 -15.38 21.66 3.82
N ASN A 10 -14.31 22.32 3.37
CA ASN A 10 -13.53 21.82 2.23
C ASN A 10 -12.50 20.76 2.66
N GLU A 11 -11.81 20.19 1.67
CA GLU A 11 -10.77 19.16 1.86
C GLU A 11 -9.62 19.62 2.80
N ASN A 12 -9.37 20.92 2.86
CA ASN A 12 -8.35 21.52 3.72
C ASN A 12 -8.86 21.81 5.16
N GLY A 13 -10.11 21.44 5.48
CA GLY A 13 -10.72 21.68 6.79
C GLY A 13 -11.11 23.14 7.05
N ASN A 14 -11.17 23.98 6.01
CA ASN A 14 -11.67 25.34 6.10
C ASN A 14 -13.19 25.34 5.91
N LEU A 15 -13.86 26.17 6.71
CA LEU A 15 -15.29 26.41 6.59
C LEU A 15 -15.57 27.41 5.48
N LEU A 16 -16.56 27.08 4.67
CA LEU A 16 -17.03 27.87 3.55
C LEU A 16 -18.53 28.13 3.68
N VAL A 17 -18.95 29.28 3.16
CA VAL A 17 -20.33 29.79 3.15
C VAL A 17 -20.73 30.01 1.70
N SER A 18 -21.99 29.71 1.34
CA SER A 18 -22.52 30.14 0.04
C SER A 18 -22.70 31.66 0.05
N GLY A 19 -22.15 32.33 -0.96
CA GLY A 19 -22.36 33.75 -1.16
C GLY A 19 -23.84 34.07 -1.36
N ARG A 20 -24.60 33.18 -2.00
CA ARG A 20 -26.05 33.33 -2.17
C ARG A 20 -26.81 33.20 -0.86
N ASP A 21 -26.47 32.23 -0.01
CA ASP A 21 -27.10 32.11 1.32
C ASP A 21 -26.82 33.35 2.18
N LEU A 22 -25.60 33.89 2.10
CA LEU A 22 -25.26 35.14 2.78
C LEU A 22 -26.04 36.33 2.20
N HIS A 23 -26.13 36.45 0.87
CA HIS A 23 -26.88 37.50 0.19
C HIS A 23 -28.36 37.50 0.57
N GLU A 24 -28.98 36.32 0.60
CA GLU A 24 -30.36 36.11 1.01
C GLU A 24 -30.56 36.49 2.48
N PHE A 25 -29.67 36.02 3.38
CA PHE A 25 -29.74 36.35 4.80
C PHE A 25 -29.61 37.85 5.08
N LEU A 26 -28.75 38.54 4.32
CA LEU A 26 -28.52 39.98 4.45
C LEU A 26 -29.66 40.83 3.88
N GLU A 27 -30.66 40.22 3.22
CA GLU A 27 -31.82 40.87 2.61
C GLU A 27 -31.43 41.98 1.62
N VAL A 28 -30.36 41.76 0.85
CA VAL A 28 -29.85 42.77 -0.09
C VAL A 28 -30.72 42.81 -1.36
N GLY A 29 -31.34 43.96 -1.62
CA GLY A 29 -32.26 44.13 -2.76
C GLY A 29 -31.61 44.10 -4.15
N THR A 30 -30.31 44.32 -4.27
CA THR A 30 -29.61 44.21 -5.57
C THR A 30 -29.41 42.75 -5.94
N ARG A 31 -29.56 42.42 -7.24
CA ARG A 31 -29.36 41.06 -7.75
C ARG A 31 -27.98 40.52 -7.36
N TYR A 32 -27.93 39.24 -6.97
CA TYR A 32 -26.73 38.58 -6.46
C TYR A 32 -25.48 38.82 -7.31
N ASN A 33 -25.54 38.64 -8.64
CA ASN A 33 -24.37 38.76 -9.50
C ASN A 33 -23.76 40.18 -9.45
N ASP A 34 -24.62 41.20 -9.46
CA ASP A 34 -24.20 42.61 -9.40
C ASP A 34 -23.72 42.99 -8.00
N TRP A 35 -24.32 42.40 -6.97
CA TRP A 35 -23.89 42.55 -5.60
C TRP A 35 -22.51 41.91 -5.38
N PHE A 36 -22.34 40.65 -5.77
CA PHE A 36 -21.11 39.91 -5.53
C PHE A 36 -19.93 40.53 -6.27
N LYS A 37 -20.13 40.97 -7.52
CA LYS A 37 -19.11 41.71 -8.28
C LYS A 37 -18.60 42.94 -7.51
N ARG A 38 -19.50 43.72 -6.91
CA ARG A 38 -19.13 44.86 -6.05
C ARG A 38 -18.46 44.43 -4.74
N MET A 39 -18.83 43.28 -4.17
CA MET A 39 -18.18 42.78 -2.96
C MET A 39 -16.72 42.41 -3.24
N VAL A 40 -16.42 41.79 -4.38
CA VAL A 40 -15.06 41.43 -4.78
C VAL A 40 -14.16 42.67 -4.96
N GLU A 41 -14.71 43.81 -5.39
CA GLU A 41 -13.98 45.08 -5.55
C GLU A 41 -13.38 45.62 -4.23
N TYR A 42 -13.79 45.11 -3.06
CA TYR A 42 -13.19 45.45 -1.77
C TYR A 42 -11.83 44.78 -1.49
N GLY A 43 -11.30 44.01 -2.45
CA GLY A 43 -9.96 43.43 -2.39
C GLY A 43 -9.89 41.93 -2.17
N PHE A 44 -11.00 41.20 -2.37
CA PHE A 44 -11.02 39.75 -2.26
C PHE A 44 -10.47 39.08 -3.52
N VAL A 45 -9.71 38.00 -3.34
CA VAL A 45 -9.00 37.31 -4.41
C VAL A 45 -9.61 35.93 -4.66
N GLU A 46 -9.91 35.63 -5.93
CA GLU A 46 -10.41 34.31 -6.34
C GLU A 46 -9.36 33.22 -6.06
N ASN A 47 -9.82 32.03 -5.65
CA ASN A 47 -9.01 30.89 -5.18
C ASN A 47 -8.25 31.15 -3.86
N VAL A 48 -8.34 32.35 -3.30
CA VAL A 48 -7.83 32.68 -1.97
C VAL A 48 -8.99 32.86 -1.00
N ASP A 49 -9.90 33.78 -1.28
CA ASP A 49 -11.01 34.15 -0.39
C ASP A 49 -12.32 33.47 -0.77
N TYR A 50 -12.48 33.17 -2.07
CA TYR A 50 -13.66 32.51 -2.60
C TYR A 50 -13.34 31.65 -3.82
N ILE A 51 -14.27 30.75 -4.17
CA ILE A 51 -14.24 29.91 -5.37
C ILE A 51 -15.61 30.00 -6.05
N GLU A 52 -15.63 30.24 -7.37
CA GLU A 52 -16.86 30.18 -8.16
C GLU A 52 -17.35 28.72 -8.30
N VAL A 53 -18.64 28.49 -8.06
CA VAL A 53 -19.29 27.20 -8.24
C VAL A 53 -20.54 27.36 -9.07
N THR A 54 -20.63 26.57 -10.13
CA THR A 54 -21.79 26.55 -11.02
C THR A 54 -22.66 25.33 -10.72
N GLN A 55 -23.96 25.55 -10.53
CA GLN A 55 -24.93 24.48 -10.40
C GLN A 55 -25.96 24.56 -11.53
N LYS A 56 -26.25 23.41 -12.15
CA LYS A 56 -27.32 23.30 -13.14
C LYS A 56 -28.68 23.31 -12.45
N ARG A 57 -29.54 24.26 -12.81
CA ARG A 57 -30.93 24.31 -12.34
C ARG A 57 -31.89 24.06 -13.49
N VAL A 58 -32.82 23.14 -13.28
CA VAL A 58 -33.89 22.85 -14.24
C VAL A 58 -35.04 23.83 -13.99
N THR A 59 -35.46 24.55 -15.02
CA THR A 59 -36.66 25.39 -14.97
C THR A 59 -37.93 24.55 -15.04
N SER A 60 -39.07 25.10 -14.64
CA SER A 60 -40.38 24.42 -14.72
C SER A 60 -40.75 23.94 -16.13
N HIS A 61 -40.08 24.46 -17.17
CA HIS A 61 -40.28 24.09 -18.58
C HIS A 61 -39.20 23.11 -19.11
N GLY A 62 -38.42 22.50 -18.21
CA GLY A 62 -37.40 21.51 -18.58
C GLY A 62 -36.10 22.07 -19.18
N ARG A 63 -35.94 23.41 -19.24
CA ARG A 63 -34.67 24.02 -19.70
C ARG A 63 -33.68 24.12 -18.55
N GLU A 64 -32.47 23.64 -18.76
CA GLU A 64 -31.35 23.79 -17.83
C GLU A 64 -30.74 25.18 -17.96
N HIS A 65 -30.48 25.83 -16.83
CA HIS A 65 -29.69 27.05 -16.76
C HIS A 65 -28.61 26.90 -15.69
N ASP A 66 -27.43 27.44 -15.99
CA ASP A 66 -26.31 27.50 -15.07
C ASP A 66 -26.54 28.64 -14.06
N MET A 67 -26.52 28.27 -12.78
CA MET A 67 -26.63 29.20 -11.67
C MET A 67 -25.26 29.30 -10.99
N VAL A 68 -24.63 30.45 -11.18
CA VAL A 68 -23.34 30.78 -10.56
C VAL A 68 -23.55 31.13 -9.09
N ASP A 69 -22.81 30.51 -8.20
CA ASP A 69 -22.66 30.85 -6.78
C ASP A 69 -21.16 30.95 -6.46
N HIS A 70 -20.82 31.42 -5.27
CA HIS A 70 -19.45 31.52 -4.82
C HIS A 70 -19.36 30.98 -3.41
N HIS A 71 -18.47 30.02 -3.19
CA HIS A 71 -18.15 29.56 -1.85
C HIS A 71 -17.06 30.44 -1.27
N ILE A 72 -17.41 31.21 -0.24
CA ILE A 72 -16.56 32.21 0.40
C ILE A 72 -16.05 31.70 1.75
N LYS A 73 -14.83 32.08 2.12
CA LYS A 73 -14.28 31.82 3.46
C LYS A 73 -15.04 32.60 4.53
N ILE A 74 -15.02 32.08 5.76
CA ILE A 74 -15.61 32.75 6.93
C ILE A 74 -15.05 34.16 7.15
N GLU A 75 -13.76 34.38 6.89
CA GLU A 75 -13.14 35.72 6.97
C GLU A 75 -13.80 36.73 6.02
N MET A 76 -13.90 36.37 4.74
CA MET A 76 -14.58 37.18 3.73
C MET A 76 -16.05 37.40 4.10
N ALA A 77 -16.76 36.37 4.58
CA ALA A 77 -18.16 36.49 5.00
C ALA A 77 -18.34 37.45 6.18
N LYS A 78 -17.43 37.45 7.16
CA LYS A 78 -17.42 38.40 8.28
C LYS A 78 -17.27 39.83 7.79
N GLU A 79 -16.35 40.06 6.85
CA GLU A 79 -16.08 41.38 6.29
C GLU A 79 -17.24 41.92 5.44
N ILE A 80 -17.80 41.09 4.54
CA ILE A 80 -18.99 41.43 3.76
C ILE A 80 -20.17 41.78 4.66
N SER A 81 -20.34 41.06 5.77
CA SER A 81 -21.39 41.33 6.76
C SER A 81 -21.20 42.69 7.45
N MET A 82 -19.95 43.10 7.68
CA MET A 82 -19.64 44.42 8.24
C MET A 82 -19.91 45.56 7.25
N ILE A 83 -19.66 45.34 5.96
CA ILE A 83 -19.85 46.34 4.90
C ILE A 83 -21.33 46.75 4.77
N GLN A 84 -22.28 45.85 5.04
CA GLN A 84 -23.72 46.14 4.91
C GLN A 84 -24.22 47.21 5.89
N ARG A 85 -23.55 47.42 7.03
CA ARG A 85 -23.91 48.41 8.06
C ARG A 85 -25.40 48.34 8.49
N ASN A 86 -25.97 47.15 8.53
CA ASN A 86 -27.36 46.90 8.94
C ASN A 86 -27.45 45.81 10.02
N ASP A 87 -28.62 45.65 10.65
CA ASP A 87 -28.81 44.69 11.74
C ASP A 87 -28.59 43.25 11.32
N LYS A 88 -28.96 42.90 10.08
CA LYS A 88 -28.70 41.58 9.50
C LYS A 88 -27.21 41.29 9.36
N GLY A 89 -26.43 42.26 8.90
CA GLY A 89 -24.97 42.18 8.84
C GLY A 89 -24.34 41.99 10.22
N LYS A 90 -24.86 42.68 11.25
CA LYS A 90 -24.42 42.47 12.63
C LYS A 90 -24.72 41.04 13.12
N GLN A 91 -25.92 40.52 12.83
CA GLN A 91 -26.31 39.15 13.17
C GLN A 91 -25.45 38.10 12.44
N ALA A 92 -25.25 38.26 11.13
CA ALA A 92 -24.41 37.38 10.33
C ALA A 92 -22.97 37.34 10.88
N ARG A 93 -22.39 38.51 11.18
CA ARG A 93 -21.05 38.60 11.76
C ARG A 93 -20.95 37.89 13.11
N GLN A 94 -21.92 38.10 14.01
CA GLN A 94 -21.93 37.41 15.31
C GLN A 94 -22.04 35.90 15.15
N TYR A 95 -22.90 35.44 14.24
CA TYR A 95 -23.03 34.03 13.91
C TYR A 95 -21.70 33.43 13.43
N PHE A 96 -21.01 34.09 12.50
CA PHE A 96 -19.72 33.61 12.00
C PHE A 96 -18.62 33.61 13.07
N LEU A 97 -18.58 34.60 13.96
CA LEU A 97 -17.65 34.62 15.10
C LEU A 97 -17.88 33.44 16.05
N ASP A 98 -19.14 33.15 16.38
CA ASP A 98 -19.47 32.02 17.27
C ASP A 98 -19.20 30.67 16.59
N LEU A 99 -19.42 30.59 15.28
CA LEU A 99 -19.11 29.42 14.49
C LEU A 99 -17.60 29.17 14.44
N GLU A 100 -16.80 30.20 14.19
CA GLU A 100 -15.33 30.15 14.21
C GLU A 100 -14.78 29.77 15.59
N ARG A 101 -15.32 30.35 16.67
CA ARG A 101 -14.96 29.99 18.05
C ARG A 101 -15.21 28.52 18.34
N LYS A 102 -16.34 27.98 17.90
CA LYS A 102 -16.65 26.55 18.06
C LYS A 102 -15.74 25.68 17.21
N TRP A 103 -15.45 26.10 15.97
CA TRP A 103 -14.55 25.38 15.07
C TRP A 103 -13.13 25.30 15.62
N ASN A 104 -12.68 26.39 16.24
CA ASN A 104 -11.35 26.53 16.84
C ASN A 104 -11.31 26.15 18.32
N SER A 105 -12.39 25.56 18.88
CA SER A 105 -12.35 25.08 20.26
C SER A 105 -11.32 23.95 20.38
N PRO A 106 -10.62 23.83 21.53
CA PRO A 106 -9.63 22.76 21.72
C PRO A 106 -10.19 21.36 21.43
N GLU A 107 -11.43 21.11 21.87
CA GLU A 107 -12.13 19.85 21.63
C GLU A 107 -12.32 19.55 20.14
N MET A 108 -12.75 20.54 19.36
CA MET A 108 -12.98 20.37 17.92
C MET A 108 -11.68 20.26 17.13
N VAL A 109 -10.63 20.96 17.55
CA VAL A 109 -9.29 20.83 16.94
C VAL A 109 -8.74 19.42 17.20
N ILE A 110 -8.80 18.94 18.45
CA ILE A 110 -8.33 17.60 18.82
C ILE A 110 -9.12 16.53 18.07
N LYS A 111 -10.46 16.66 18.01
CA LYS A 111 -11.32 15.72 17.28
C LYS A 111 -10.90 15.59 15.81
N ARG A 112 -10.70 16.72 15.12
CA ARG A 112 -10.25 16.73 13.71
C ARG A 112 -8.87 16.13 13.54
N ALA A 113 -7.93 16.47 14.44
CA ALA A 113 -6.59 15.89 14.43
C ALA A 113 -6.63 14.37 14.63
N HIS A 114 -7.49 13.88 15.53
CA HIS A 114 -7.69 12.46 15.77
C HIS A 114 -8.26 11.74 14.54
N GLU A 115 -9.32 12.27 13.94
CA GLU A 115 -9.93 11.71 12.73
C GLU A 115 -8.92 11.63 11.57
N TYR A 116 -8.10 12.66 11.39
CA TYR A 116 -7.03 12.66 10.38
C TYR A 116 -5.97 11.59 10.66
N LEU A 117 -5.55 11.43 11.92
CA LEU A 117 -4.58 10.40 12.32
C LEU A 117 -5.16 9.00 12.12
N GLU A 118 -6.44 8.77 12.45
CA GLU A 118 -7.11 7.49 12.22
C GLU A 118 -7.17 7.13 10.74
N GLN A 119 -7.53 8.08 9.87
CA GLN A 119 -7.53 7.87 8.42
C GLN A 119 -6.14 7.50 7.90
N LYS A 120 -5.08 8.18 8.38
CA LYS A 120 -3.71 7.83 8.02
C LYS A 120 -3.29 6.45 8.50
N VAL A 121 -3.65 6.07 9.72
CA VAL A 121 -3.38 4.73 10.25
C VAL A 121 -4.11 3.67 9.44
N ALA A 122 -5.37 3.92 9.05
CA ALA A 122 -6.12 3.00 8.21
C ALA A 122 -5.44 2.80 6.85
N ALA A 123 -5.02 3.87 6.16
CA ALA A 123 -4.30 3.78 4.90
C ALA A 123 -2.95 3.05 5.03
N LEU A 124 -2.18 3.33 6.09
CA LEU A 124 -0.90 2.66 6.32
C LEU A 124 -1.06 1.18 6.66
N THR A 125 -2.14 0.79 7.34
CA THR A 125 -2.39 -0.62 7.65
C THR A 125 -2.77 -1.40 6.40
N THR A 126 -3.55 -0.80 5.48
CA THR A 126 -3.83 -1.41 4.17
C THR A 126 -2.58 -1.58 3.34
N ASP A 127 -1.72 -0.55 3.26
CA ASP A 127 -0.46 -0.62 2.51
C ASP A 127 0.49 -1.67 3.09
N LYS A 128 0.64 -1.69 4.41
CA LYS A 128 1.44 -2.70 5.11
C LYS A 128 0.90 -4.10 4.83
N PHE A 129 -0.42 -4.29 4.81
CA PHE A 129 -1.02 -5.59 4.50
C PHE A 129 -0.69 -6.03 3.07
N VAL A 130 -0.87 -5.14 2.08
CA VAL A 130 -0.54 -5.43 0.67
C VAL A 130 0.94 -5.77 0.51
N LEU A 131 1.83 -4.97 1.09
CA LEU A 131 3.27 -5.22 1.07
C LEU A 131 3.62 -6.55 1.75
N THR A 132 2.98 -6.87 2.87
CA THR A 132 3.20 -8.14 3.57
C THR A 132 2.75 -9.34 2.74
N GLN A 133 1.62 -9.23 2.02
CA GLN A 133 1.18 -10.27 1.08
C GLN A 133 2.18 -10.46 -0.06
N GLN A 134 2.66 -9.37 -0.68
CA GLN A 134 3.68 -9.44 -1.72
C GLN A 134 4.98 -10.09 -1.21
N VAL A 135 5.44 -9.72 -0.01
CA VAL A 135 6.61 -10.34 0.62
C VAL A 135 6.39 -11.83 0.87
N ASN A 136 5.21 -12.22 1.35
CA ASN A 136 4.88 -13.63 1.62
C ASN A 136 4.80 -14.48 0.34
N GLU A 137 4.32 -13.92 -0.77
CA GLU A 137 4.32 -14.60 -2.08
C GLU A 137 5.73 -14.74 -2.67
N LEU A 138 6.62 -13.80 -2.35
CA LEU A 138 8.02 -13.84 -2.76
C LEU A 138 8.89 -14.73 -1.85
N GLN A 139 8.54 -14.87 -0.57
CA GLN A 139 9.27 -15.65 0.43
C GLN A 139 9.48 -17.14 0.14
N PRO A 140 8.59 -17.91 -0.54
CA PRO A 140 8.90 -19.31 -0.84
C PRO A 140 10.09 -19.48 -1.80
N LYS A 141 10.63 -18.40 -2.39
CA LYS A 141 11.89 -18.43 -3.14
C LYS A 141 13.13 -18.46 -2.23
N ALA A 142 13.00 -18.19 -0.94
CA ALA A 142 14.13 -17.88 -0.07
C ALA A 142 14.89 -19.11 0.46
N SER A 143 14.25 -20.26 0.73
CA SER A 143 14.91 -21.36 1.47
C SER A 143 16.18 -21.91 0.78
N TYR A 144 16.11 -22.29 -0.51
CA TYR A 144 17.31 -22.75 -1.23
C TYR A 144 18.23 -21.60 -1.63
N TYR A 145 17.67 -20.45 -2.05
CA TYR A 145 18.45 -19.28 -2.44
C TYR A 145 19.32 -18.76 -1.29
N ASP A 146 18.78 -18.65 -0.08
CA ASP A 146 19.49 -18.19 1.12
C ASP A 146 20.63 -19.16 1.47
N MET A 147 20.39 -20.47 1.38
CA MET A 147 21.44 -21.48 1.59
C MET A 147 22.55 -21.40 0.54
N VAL A 148 22.21 -21.15 -0.74
CA VAL A 148 23.20 -20.98 -1.82
C VAL A 148 24.00 -19.68 -1.64
N LEU A 149 23.34 -18.59 -1.26
CA LEU A 149 23.95 -17.27 -1.06
C LEU A 149 24.89 -17.23 0.16
N GLN A 150 24.57 -17.97 1.23
CA GLN A 150 25.40 -18.07 2.43
C GLN A 150 26.78 -18.72 2.16
N ASN A 151 26.91 -19.60 1.16
CA ASN A 151 28.17 -20.33 0.92
C ASN A 151 28.84 -19.92 -0.41
N LYS A 152 29.97 -19.20 -0.32
CA LYS A 152 30.75 -18.73 -1.47
C LYS A 152 31.68 -19.78 -2.10
N SER A 153 31.65 -21.03 -1.62
CA SER A 153 32.54 -22.08 -2.14
C SER A 153 32.11 -22.63 -3.50
N LEU A 154 33.10 -22.99 -4.31
CA LEU A 154 32.90 -23.75 -5.54
C LEU A 154 32.51 -25.19 -5.21
N LEU A 155 31.40 -25.67 -5.76
CA LEU A 155 30.92 -27.02 -5.51
C LEU A 155 31.09 -27.93 -6.74
N SER A 156 31.46 -29.18 -6.48
CA SER A 156 31.43 -30.21 -7.53
C SER A 156 29.98 -30.56 -7.85
N VAL A 157 29.74 -31.01 -9.09
CA VAL A 157 28.41 -31.45 -9.51
C VAL A 157 27.86 -32.58 -8.63
N SER A 158 28.72 -33.41 -8.04
CA SER A 158 28.31 -34.46 -7.11
C SER A 158 27.67 -33.93 -5.84
N LYS A 159 28.17 -32.81 -5.29
CA LYS A 159 27.57 -32.17 -4.10
C LYS A 159 26.20 -31.60 -4.44
N ILE A 160 26.11 -30.90 -5.58
CA ILE A 160 24.84 -30.33 -6.07
C ILE A 160 23.82 -31.43 -6.36
N ALA A 161 24.23 -32.54 -7.00
CA ALA A 161 23.33 -33.65 -7.31
C ALA A 161 22.64 -34.24 -6.06
N LYS A 162 23.34 -34.26 -4.92
CA LYS A 162 22.77 -34.71 -3.65
C LYS A 162 21.68 -33.78 -3.12
N ASP A 163 21.80 -32.47 -3.33
CA ASP A 163 20.73 -31.49 -3.01
C ASP A 163 19.41 -31.84 -3.73
N TYR A 164 19.47 -32.52 -4.88
CA TYR A 164 18.30 -32.93 -5.68
C TYR A 164 17.92 -34.41 -5.50
N GLY A 165 18.63 -35.15 -4.64
CA GLY A 165 18.42 -36.58 -4.42
C GLY A 165 18.87 -37.46 -5.60
N MET A 166 19.78 -36.97 -6.44
CA MET A 166 20.27 -37.65 -7.63
C MET A 166 21.72 -38.12 -7.47
N SER A 167 22.12 -39.14 -8.25
CA SER A 167 23.53 -39.45 -8.43
C SER A 167 24.19 -38.42 -9.33
N ALA A 168 25.50 -38.23 -9.22
CA ALA A 168 26.25 -37.32 -10.09
C ALA A 168 26.09 -37.70 -11.58
N ILE A 169 25.99 -39.00 -11.87
CA ILE A 169 25.80 -39.54 -13.21
C ILE A 169 24.43 -39.11 -13.76
N ALA A 170 23.35 -39.39 -13.03
CA ALA A 170 21.99 -39.04 -13.43
C ALA A 170 21.82 -37.52 -13.58
N PHE A 171 22.41 -36.76 -12.66
CA PHE A 171 22.35 -35.30 -12.70
C PHE A 171 23.09 -34.74 -13.93
N ASN A 172 24.28 -35.26 -14.23
CA ASN A 172 25.02 -34.85 -15.42
C ASN A 172 24.30 -35.20 -16.72
N GLN A 173 23.65 -36.37 -16.78
CA GLN A 173 22.80 -36.77 -17.90
C GLN A 173 21.62 -35.81 -18.06
N LYS A 174 20.95 -35.44 -16.97
CA LYS A 174 19.83 -34.50 -17.01
C LYS A 174 20.26 -33.12 -17.52
N LEU A 175 21.38 -32.60 -17.03
CA LEU A 175 21.91 -31.33 -17.54
C LEU A 175 22.35 -31.44 -19.01
N HIS A 176 22.76 -32.62 -19.47
CA HIS A 176 23.09 -32.86 -20.88
C HIS A 176 21.85 -32.86 -21.78
N GLU A 177 20.77 -33.54 -21.35
CA GLU A 177 19.46 -33.54 -22.01
C GLU A 177 18.93 -32.11 -22.17
N LEU A 178 19.02 -31.30 -21.12
CA LEU A 178 18.64 -29.87 -21.12
C LEU A 178 19.62 -28.97 -21.88
N LYS A 179 20.59 -29.56 -22.59
CA LYS A 179 21.62 -28.87 -23.38
C LYS A 179 22.39 -27.83 -22.55
N VAL A 180 22.71 -28.11 -21.30
CA VAL A 180 23.51 -27.23 -20.42
C VAL A 180 24.99 -27.52 -20.51
N GLN A 181 25.33 -28.80 -20.48
CA GLN A 181 26.71 -29.29 -20.55
C GLN A 181 26.84 -30.50 -21.47
N TYR A 182 28.06 -30.79 -21.89
CA TYR A 182 28.41 -31.98 -22.64
C TYR A 182 29.68 -32.59 -22.06
N LYS A 183 29.92 -33.87 -22.37
CA LYS A 183 31.09 -34.60 -21.90
C LYS A 183 32.19 -34.52 -22.94
N GLN A 184 33.39 -34.10 -22.52
CA GLN A 184 34.60 -34.11 -23.34
C GLN A 184 35.72 -34.79 -22.55
N GLY A 185 36.16 -35.96 -23.02
CA GLY A 185 37.04 -36.84 -22.25
C GLY A 185 36.41 -37.20 -20.90
N ASP A 186 37.13 -36.95 -19.82
CA ASP A 186 36.67 -37.21 -18.45
C ASP A 186 35.97 -36.02 -17.77
N ILE A 187 35.74 -34.92 -18.50
CA ILE A 187 35.27 -33.65 -17.93
C ILE A 187 33.93 -33.26 -18.56
N TRP A 188 33.07 -32.62 -17.75
CA TRP A 188 31.84 -31.98 -18.21
C TRP A 188 32.07 -30.49 -18.41
N LEU A 189 31.79 -30.00 -19.62
CA LEU A 189 31.96 -28.60 -20.02
C LEU A 189 30.63 -28.00 -20.45
N LEU A 190 30.47 -26.69 -20.26
CA LEU A 190 29.25 -25.97 -20.64
C LEU A 190 29.17 -25.81 -22.17
N TYR A 191 27.95 -25.88 -22.72
CA TYR A 191 27.73 -25.49 -24.11
C TYR A 191 28.03 -24.01 -24.34
N ALA A 192 28.32 -23.64 -25.59
CA ALA A 192 28.68 -22.29 -26.00
C ALA A 192 27.72 -21.20 -25.49
N LYS A 193 26.41 -21.48 -25.44
CA LYS A 193 25.38 -20.55 -24.93
C LYS A 193 25.48 -20.21 -23.43
N TYR A 194 26.33 -20.91 -22.67
CA TYR A 194 26.44 -20.77 -21.22
C TYR A 194 27.88 -20.57 -20.72
N GLN A 195 28.90 -20.79 -21.56
CA GLN A 195 30.31 -20.81 -21.14
C GLN A 195 30.83 -19.45 -20.64
N ASP A 196 30.30 -18.34 -21.15
CA ASP A 196 30.69 -16.96 -20.83
C ASP A 196 29.92 -16.36 -19.64
N LYS A 197 28.97 -17.10 -19.07
CA LYS A 197 28.06 -16.57 -18.03
C LYS A 197 28.60 -16.67 -16.60
N GLY A 198 29.80 -17.23 -16.41
CA GLY A 198 30.43 -17.39 -15.11
C GLY A 198 29.76 -18.44 -14.21
N TYR A 199 29.09 -19.44 -14.80
CA TYR A 199 28.39 -20.49 -14.06
C TYR A 199 29.32 -21.58 -13.50
N THR A 200 30.45 -21.81 -14.16
CA THR A 200 31.45 -22.80 -13.72
C THR A 200 32.85 -22.19 -13.66
N GLN A 201 33.73 -22.84 -12.92
CA GLN A 201 35.15 -22.59 -12.88
C GLN A 201 35.90 -23.90 -13.02
N THR A 202 36.95 -23.89 -13.82
CA THR A 202 37.85 -25.02 -14.02
C THR A 202 38.86 -25.04 -12.88
N THR A 203 38.98 -26.18 -12.19
CA THR A 203 39.97 -26.37 -11.12
C THR A 203 40.86 -27.55 -11.44
N THR A 204 42.16 -27.33 -11.37
CA THR A 204 43.18 -28.38 -11.54
C THR A 204 43.56 -28.94 -10.18
N HIS A 205 43.39 -30.25 -10.00
CA HIS A 205 43.87 -30.97 -8.83
C HIS A 205 45.13 -31.72 -9.21
N VAL A 206 46.26 -31.34 -8.61
CA VAL A 206 47.54 -32.05 -8.76
C VAL A 206 47.46 -33.31 -7.90
N ILE A 207 47.68 -34.48 -8.50
CA ILE A 207 47.66 -35.79 -7.83
C ILE A 207 49.09 -36.22 -7.51
N ASP A 208 50.03 -35.98 -8.44
CA ASP A 208 51.45 -36.25 -8.30
C ASP A 208 52.25 -35.26 -9.18
N ALA A 209 53.58 -35.24 -9.09
CA ALA A 209 54.47 -34.33 -9.83
C ALA A 209 54.23 -34.35 -11.37
N GLU A 210 53.75 -35.48 -11.90
CA GLU A 210 53.50 -35.67 -13.34
C GLU A 210 52.01 -35.79 -13.72
N LYS A 211 51.08 -35.85 -12.75
CA LYS A 211 49.66 -36.13 -13.02
C LYS A 211 48.76 -35.10 -12.38
N SER A 212 48.02 -34.38 -13.21
CA SER A 212 46.98 -33.45 -12.79
C SER A 212 45.62 -33.84 -13.38
N LYS A 213 44.55 -33.66 -12.60
CA LYS A 213 43.18 -33.89 -13.04
C LYS A 213 42.42 -32.58 -13.01
N VAL A 214 41.92 -32.18 -14.17
CA VAL A 214 41.10 -30.99 -14.33
C VAL A 214 39.63 -31.35 -14.08
N ASN A 215 38.94 -30.57 -13.25
CA ASN A 215 37.53 -30.76 -12.93
C ASN A 215 36.77 -29.44 -13.03
N THR A 216 35.52 -29.52 -13.48
CA THR A 216 34.59 -28.39 -13.49
C THR A 216 33.86 -28.28 -12.15
N LYS A 217 33.93 -27.11 -11.51
CA LYS A 217 33.13 -26.77 -10.33
C LYS A 217 32.13 -25.68 -10.66
N TRP A 218 31.03 -25.63 -9.92
CA TRP A 218 29.93 -24.69 -10.12
C TRP A 218 30.02 -23.53 -9.12
N THR A 219 29.78 -22.32 -9.62
CA THR A 219 29.70 -21.09 -8.81
C THR A 219 28.31 -20.96 -8.17
N GLN A 220 28.13 -20.02 -7.23
CA GLN A 220 26.79 -19.67 -6.72
C GLN A 220 25.83 -19.31 -7.86
N LYS A 221 26.30 -18.47 -8.80
CA LYS A 221 25.54 -18.07 -9.99
C LYS A 221 25.14 -19.28 -10.84
N GLY A 222 26.04 -20.25 -10.99
CA GLY A 222 25.74 -21.51 -11.67
C GLY A 222 24.73 -22.40 -10.94
N ARG A 223 24.77 -22.45 -9.60
CA ARG A 223 23.79 -23.18 -8.78
C ARG A 223 22.40 -22.57 -8.87
N LEU A 224 22.29 -21.24 -8.85
CA LEU A 224 21.02 -20.53 -9.05
C LEU A 224 20.46 -20.79 -10.46
N PHE A 225 21.32 -20.75 -11.48
CA PHE A 225 20.92 -21.10 -12.85
C PHE A 225 20.38 -22.54 -12.96
N ILE A 226 21.07 -23.52 -12.35
CA ILE A 226 20.59 -24.91 -12.29
C ILE A 226 19.23 -24.99 -11.58
N TYR A 227 19.07 -24.31 -10.46
CA TYR A 227 17.82 -24.29 -9.72
C TYR A 227 16.67 -23.75 -10.56
N ASP A 228 16.83 -22.59 -11.19
CA ASP A 228 15.79 -21.98 -12.02
C ASP A 228 15.44 -22.85 -13.22
N LEU A 229 16.44 -23.49 -13.83
CA LEU A 229 16.24 -24.39 -14.95
C LEU A 229 15.49 -25.65 -14.54
N LEU A 230 15.92 -26.33 -13.47
CA LEU A 230 15.30 -27.57 -13.00
C LEU A 230 13.90 -27.33 -12.42
N LYS A 231 13.68 -26.18 -11.78
CA LYS A 231 12.36 -25.77 -11.29
C LYS A 231 11.33 -25.63 -12.41
N LYS A 232 11.72 -25.10 -13.58
CA LYS A 232 10.85 -25.02 -14.77
C LYS A 232 10.44 -26.40 -15.27
N GLU A 233 11.31 -27.40 -15.10
CA GLU A 233 11.07 -28.81 -15.40
C GLU A 233 10.34 -29.56 -14.26
N GLY A 234 9.91 -28.86 -13.20
CA GLY A 234 9.24 -29.45 -12.04
C GLY A 234 10.16 -30.21 -11.07
N ILE A 235 11.49 -30.09 -11.21
CA ILE A 235 12.49 -30.78 -10.39
C ILE A 235 13.00 -29.81 -9.32
N LEU A 236 12.52 -29.96 -8.09
CA LEU A 236 12.94 -29.15 -6.94
C LEU A 236 14.05 -29.83 -6.12
N PRO A 237 14.88 -29.10 -5.36
CA PRO A 237 15.76 -29.68 -4.35
C PRO A 237 14.98 -30.43 -3.26
N VAL A 238 15.61 -31.41 -2.61
CA VAL A 238 14.98 -32.25 -1.56
C VAL A 238 14.42 -31.41 -0.41
N ILE A 239 15.15 -30.38 0.02
CA ILE A 239 14.73 -29.46 1.10
C ILE A 239 13.42 -28.73 0.80
N GLU A 240 13.13 -28.44 -0.48
CA GLU A 240 11.87 -27.81 -0.90
C GLU A 240 10.75 -28.84 -1.10
N ARG A 241 11.09 -30.07 -1.49
CA ARG A 241 10.12 -31.17 -1.60
C ARG A 241 9.56 -31.56 -0.24
N GLU A 242 10.39 -31.55 0.80
CA GLU A 242 9.99 -31.87 2.17
C GLU A 242 9.03 -30.83 2.74
N SER A 243 9.34 -29.54 2.57
CA SER A 243 8.47 -28.45 3.03
C SER A 243 7.11 -28.41 2.30
N ASP A 244 7.04 -28.85 1.04
CA ASP A 244 5.78 -29.01 0.32
C ASP A 244 4.95 -30.23 0.79
N ARG A 245 5.62 -31.33 1.20
CA ARG A 245 4.97 -32.48 1.86
C ARG A 245 4.43 -32.13 3.24
N SER A 246 5.18 -31.38 4.05
CA SER A 246 4.75 -30.88 5.36
C SER A 246 3.55 -29.91 5.27
N ARG A 247 3.51 -29.06 4.23
CA ARG A 247 2.35 -28.20 3.96
C ARG A 247 1.12 -28.99 3.53
N LYS A 248 1.29 -30.04 2.72
CA LYS A 248 0.19 -30.92 2.27
C LYS A 248 -0.32 -31.85 3.38
N SER A 249 0.53 -32.31 4.31
CA SER A 249 0.10 -33.07 5.48
C SER A 249 -0.68 -32.19 6.47
N ASN A 250 -0.22 -30.96 6.74
CA ASN A 250 -0.94 -30.02 7.61
C ASN A 250 -2.33 -29.64 7.06
N ARG A 251 -2.52 -29.60 5.73
CA ARG A 251 -3.85 -29.40 5.13
C ARG A 251 -4.78 -30.61 5.25
N ARG A 252 -4.26 -31.84 5.37
CA ARG A 252 -5.08 -33.06 5.56
C ARG A 252 -5.49 -33.32 7.01
N TYR A 253 -4.74 -32.82 7.98
CA TYR A 253 -5.08 -32.96 9.41
C TYR A 253 -5.79 -31.73 10.01
N GLY A 254 -5.93 -30.63 9.26
CA GLY A 254 -6.56 -29.39 9.73
C GLY A 254 -8.08 -29.27 9.54
N SER A 255 -8.76 -30.27 8.96
CA SER A 255 -10.22 -30.25 8.72
C SER A 255 -10.99 -31.11 9.73
N GLY A 256 -10.67 -31.02 11.02
CA GLY A 256 -11.26 -31.90 12.03
C GLY A 256 -11.01 -31.51 13.48
N SER A 257 -11.25 -30.25 13.86
CA SER A 257 -11.44 -29.90 15.27
C SER A 257 -12.25 -28.60 15.40
N SER A 258 -13.55 -28.71 15.13
CA SER A 258 -14.52 -27.77 15.69
C SER A 258 -15.17 -28.44 16.89
N SER A 259 -14.74 -28.09 18.10
CA SER A 259 -15.42 -28.51 19.32
C SER A 259 -15.33 -27.42 20.40
N ARG A 260 -16.52 -26.86 20.67
CA ARG A 260 -17.02 -26.31 21.93
C ARG A 260 -16.35 -25.04 22.49
N SER A 261 -16.99 -23.92 22.14
CA SER A 261 -17.08 -22.72 22.98
C SER A 261 -17.54 -23.07 24.42
N GLY A 262 -16.68 -22.79 25.40
CA GLY A 262 -17.03 -22.83 26.82
C GLY A 262 -18.02 -21.71 27.15
N LYS A 263 -19.16 -22.08 27.71
CA LYS A 263 -20.10 -21.16 28.36
C LYS A 263 -19.53 -20.79 29.72
N THR A 264 -19.10 -19.54 29.89
CA THR A 264 -18.83 -18.96 31.22
C THR A 264 -20.15 -18.55 31.87
N HIS A 265 -20.48 -19.15 33.01
CA HIS A 265 -21.55 -18.69 33.91
C HIS A 265 -21.07 -17.51 34.77
N PRO A 266 -21.97 -16.60 35.19
CA PRO A 266 -21.64 -15.42 35.98
C PRO A 266 -21.42 -15.76 37.46
N GLY A 267 -20.41 -15.13 38.07
CA GLY A 267 -20.03 -15.31 39.47
C GLY A 267 -21.02 -14.72 40.47
N THR A 268 -21.35 -15.51 41.48
CA THR A 268 -22.04 -15.08 42.70
C THR A 268 -21.02 -14.47 43.67
N ILE A 269 -21.20 -13.19 44.01
CA ILE A 269 -20.46 -12.51 45.07
C ILE A 269 -21.05 -12.93 46.43
N VAL A 270 -20.26 -13.58 47.27
CA VAL A 270 -20.59 -13.85 48.67
C VAL A 270 -19.93 -12.77 49.53
N TYR A 271 -20.73 -11.92 50.17
CA TYR A 271 -20.27 -11.02 51.23
C TYR A 271 -19.99 -11.83 52.51
N SER A 272 -18.74 -11.81 52.97
CA SER A 272 -18.38 -12.26 54.31
C SER A 272 -18.50 -11.08 55.28
N ARG A 273 -19.33 -11.25 56.32
CA ARG A 273 -19.38 -10.36 57.49
C ARG A 273 -18.21 -10.68 58.42
N ARG A 274 -17.44 -9.67 58.79
CA ARG A 274 -16.99 -9.42 60.16
C ARG A 274 -16.96 -7.92 60.39
#